data_AF-A0A933TZM5-F1
#
_entry.id   AF-A0A933TZM5-F1
#
_cell.length_a   1.000
_cell.length_b   1.000
_cell.length_c   1.000
_cell.angle_alpha   90.00
_cell.angle_beta   90.00
_cell.angle_gamma   90.00
#
_symmetry.space_group_name_H-M   'P 1'
#
loop_
_entity.id
_entity.type
_entity.pdbx_description
1 polymer ?
#
loop_
_entity_poly.entity_id
_entity_poly.type
_entity_poly.pdbx_seq_one_letter_code
_entity_poly.pdbx_strand_id
1 'polypeptide(L)'
;MTIQFDPRAPVELDAPVTHGDHFVGRVDAFSRERAGEAVLRLVTEKGFRVGAEVVAPDGRKAALVVGGVAPQPSDPRAGAGLFLAVHAPEDRSITGGLVRVKEKDGAGGSAPLARLADGFRLGELVRYEVDGVLVLAVRAELDYGAEPYELAVLAPAERAEAGPPLARDPFMAERWITARCATAGEASLGREARRLLSGARDGVEVGAALCVEGRLVGRIEHSGPWSASARLAGDPGFRVQAAAALAGDAAPRALGELVSLGRDGDGALLFLWRNALDAPAGADAPVIAVELFTAPGERSVPAGLALGKCALPLVRGTHVLRVEQPADGRALSRVRVWRAALARAEGEEMP
;
A
#
# COMPACT_ATOMS: atom_id res chain seq x y z
N MET A 1 -3.77 5.34 8.58
CA MET A 1 -3.50 4.19 7.66
C MET A 1 -3.19 2.95 8.50
N THR A 2 -3.47 1.73 8.05
CA THR A 2 -3.06 0.50 8.79
C THR A 2 -1.94 -0.20 8.03
N ILE A 3 -0.90 -0.63 8.72
CA ILE A 3 0.18 -1.47 8.18
C ILE A 3 0.20 -2.84 8.84
N GLN A 4 0.86 -3.77 8.14
CA GLN A 4 1.14 -5.11 8.63
C GLN A 4 2.63 -5.36 8.63
N PHE A 5 3.13 -6.09 9.62
CA PHE A 5 4.53 -6.48 9.80
C PHE A 5 4.60 -7.87 10.45
N ASP A 6 5.78 -8.49 10.44
CA ASP A 6 5.97 -9.74 11.19
C ASP A 6 5.67 -9.49 12.68
N PRO A 7 4.75 -10.23 13.32
CA PRO A 7 4.45 -10.06 14.74
C PRO A 7 5.65 -10.16 15.68
N ARG A 8 6.77 -10.74 15.23
CA ARG A 8 8.02 -10.86 15.99
C ARG A 8 8.96 -9.68 15.77
N ALA A 9 8.68 -8.80 14.81
CA ALA A 9 9.49 -7.62 14.57
C ALA A 9 9.35 -6.65 15.77
N PRO A 10 10.45 -6.06 16.24
CA PRO A 10 10.44 -5.17 17.40
C PRO A 10 9.97 -3.76 17.01
N VAL A 11 8.72 -3.67 16.54
CA VAL A 11 8.09 -2.39 16.19
C VAL A 11 7.62 -1.71 17.48
N GLU A 12 7.96 -0.43 17.63
CA GLU A 12 7.62 0.40 18.79
C GLU A 12 6.67 1.54 18.41
N LEU A 13 5.96 2.09 19.40
CA LEU A 13 5.18 3.32 19.21
C LEU A 13 6.11 4.49 18.85
N ASP A 14 5.60 5.43 18.07
CA ASP A 14 6.33 6.57 17.50
C ASP A 14 7.50 6.21 16.58
N ALA A 15 7.73 4.92 16.28
CA ALA A 15 8.73 4.50 15.30
C ALA A 15 8.47 5.17 13.94
N PRO A 16 9.47 5.81 13.32
CA PRO A 16 9.34 6.38 11.99
C PRO A 16 8.95 5.35 10.95
N VAL A 17 8.11 5.78 10.01
CA VAL A 17 7.73 4.97 8.86
C VAL A 17 8.07 5.70 7.58
N THR A 18 8.69 4.98 6.66
CA THR A 18 9.20 5.52 5.40
C THR A 18 8.75 4.69 4.21
N HIS A 19 8.80 5.29 3.03
CA HIS A 19 8.64 4.64 1.74
C HIS A 19 9.84 5.04 0.89
N GLY A 20 10.74 4.09 0.60
CA GLY A 20 12.02 4.44 -0.01
C GLY A 20 12.79 5.46 0.83
N ASP A 21 13.09 6.62 0.26
CA ASP A 21 13.76 7.74 0.93
C ASP A 21 12.80 8.82 1.45
N HIS A 22 11.48 8.60 1.37
CA HIS A 22 10.46 9.53 1.85
C HIS A 22 9.94 9.17 3.24
N PHE A 23 9.79 10.19 4.07
CA PHE A 23 9.13 10.06 5.36
C PHE A 23 7.60 10.08 5.19
N VAL A 24 6.92 9.10 5.78
CA VAL A 24 5.46 8.90 5.64
C VAL A 24 4.73 9.30 6.90
N GLY A 25 5.26 8.93 8.07
CA GLY A 25 4.59 9.15 9.35
C GLY A 25 5.23 8.37 10.49
N ARG A 26 4.43 8.05 11.51
CA ARG A 26 4.87 7.28 12.67
C ARG A 26 3.86 6.20 13.05
N VAL A 27 4.34 5.15 13.70
CA VAL A 27 3.49 4.17 14.37
C VAL A 27 2.73 4.86 15.51
N ASP A 28 1.41 4.78 15.50
CA ASP A 28 0.53 5.49 16.44
C ASP A 28 -0.07 4.54 17.49
N ALA A 29 -0.54 3.38 17.03
CA ALA A 29 -1.18 2.39 17.89
C ALA A 29 -1.03 0.99 17.31
N PHE A 30 -0.95 -0.01 18.17
CA PHE A 30 -1.04 -1.42 17.77
C PHE A 30 -2.48 -1.91 17.80
N SER A 31 -2.82 -2.81 16.88
CA SER A 31 -4.12 -3.50 16.92
C SER A 31 -4.21 -4.37 18.17
N ARG A 32 -5.31 -4.22 18.93
CA ARG A 32 -5.60 -5.07 20.10
C ARG A 32 -6.07 -6.46 19.71
N GLU A 33 -6.59 -6.61 18.49
CA GLU A 33 -7.20 -7.85 18.02
C GLU A 33 -6.23 -8.71 17.22
N ARG A 34 -5.16 -8.12 16.68
CA ARG A 34 -4.30 -8.77 15.68
C ARG A 34 -2.84 -8.39 15.89
N ALA A 35 -2.03 -9.37 16.27
CA ALA A 35 -0.58 -9.21 16.33
C ALA A 35 -0.01 -8.91 14.94
N GLY A 36 1.01 -8.04 14.87
CA GLY A 36 1.63 -7.61 13.61
C GLY A 36 0.81 -6.63 12.77
N GLU A 37 -0.17 -5.93 13.38
CA GLU A 37 -0.86 -4.80 12.74
C GLU A 37 -0.71 -3.53 13.58
N ALA A 38 -0.45 -2.40 12.92
CA ALA A 38 -0.40 -1.08 13.55
C ALA A 38 -1.09 -0.02 12.70
N VAL A 39 -1.64 0.98 13.39
CA VAL A 39 -2.14 2.21 12.80
C VAL A 39 -1.00 3.21 12.71
N LEU A 40 -0.86 3.84 11.55
CA LEU A 40 0.06 4.94 11.31
C LEU A 40 -0.66 6.27 11.39
N ARG A 41 0.00 7.19 12.11
CA ARG A 41 -0.28 8.62 12.07
C ARG A 41 0.52 9.24 10.93
N LEU A 42 -0.17 9.66 9.88
CA LEU A 42 0.48 10.17 8.66
C LEU A 42 0.94 11.62 8.82
N VAL A 43 2.00 12.01 8.11
CA VAL A 43 2.48 13.41 8.08
C VAL A 43 1.42 14.39 7.57
N THR A 44 0.43 13.89 6.83
CA THR A 44 -0.69 14.64 6.27
C THR A 44 -1.79 14.91 7.29
N GLU A 45 -1.78 14.27 8.46
CA GLU A 45 -2.82 14.48 9.46
C GLU A 45 -2.73 15.87 10.10
N LYS A 46 -3.88 16.49 10.35
CA LYS A 46 -4.00 17.88 10.83
C LYS A 46 -3.11 18.18 12.06
N GLY A 47 -3.00 17.23 12.97
CA GLY A 47 -2.24 17.36 14.22
C GLY A 47 -0.78 16.90 14.13
N PHE A 48 -0.35 16.30 13.01
CA PHE A 48 1.00 15.77 12.90
C PHE A 48 2.03 16.88 12.78
N ARG A 49 3.15 16.76 13.48
CA ARG A 49 4.28 17.70 13.40
C ARG A 49 5.58 16.93 13.43
N VAL A 50 6.50 17.29 12.55
CA VAL A 50 7.86 16.75 12.48
C VAL A 50 8.84 17.89 12.28
N GLY A 51 9.97 17.85 12.99
CA GLY A 51 11.07 18.77 12.76
C GLY A 51 11.69 18.55 11.39
N ALA A 52 12.04 19.62 10.68
CA ALA A 52 12.60 19.54 9.34
C ALA A 52 13.68 20.62 9.10
N GLU A 53 14.53 20.36 8.11
CA GLU A 53 15.51 21.30 7.56
C GLU A 53 15.23 21.46 6.06
N VAL A 54 15.17 22.70 5.58
CA VAL A 54 15.27 23.00 4.15
C VAL A 54 16.71 23.31 3.80
N VAL A 55 17.18 22.78 2.67
CA VAL A 55 18.44 23.17 2.04
C VAL A 55 18.12 23.89 0.73
N ALA A 56 18.31 25.21 0.73
CA ALA A 56 18.09 26.05 -0.43
C ALA A 56 19.13 25.77 -1.54
N PRO A 57 18.84 26.09 -2.81
CA PRO A 57 19.78 25.90 -3.93
C PRO A 57 21.11 26.67 -3.77
N ASP A 58 21.09 27.77 -3.01
CA ASP A 58 22.27 28.58 -2.68
C ASP A 58 23.08 28.02 -1.48
N GLY A 59 22.67 26.87 -0.94
CA GLY A 59 23.31 26.19 0.18
C GLY A 59 22.88 26.68 1.56
N ARG A 60 22.03 27.72 1.66
CA ARG A 60 21.47 28.15 2.94
C ARG A 60 20.56 27.08 3.53
N LYS A 61 20.54 27.01 4.86
CA LYS A 61 19.74 26.07 5.63
C LYS A 61 18.85 26.82 6.59
N ALA A 62 17.63 26.31 6.81
CA ALA A 62 16.76 26.79 7.86
C ALA A 62 15.95 25.65 8.47
N ALA A 63 15.73 25.71 9.77
CA ALA A 63 14.81 24.82 10.45
C ALA A 63 13.35 25.24 10.20
N LEU A 64 12.47 24.26 10.14
CA LEU A 64 11.03 24.45 10.07
C LEU A 64 10.32 23.24 10.68
N VAL A 65 9.01 23.35 10.88
CA VAL A 65 8.16 22.23 11.28
C VAL A 65 7.19 21.92 10.15
N VAL A 66 7.07 20.65 9.77
CA VAL A 66 6.15 20.21 8.70
C VAL A 66 5.06 19.33 9.29
N GLY A 67 3.85 19.42 8.73
CA GLY A 67 2.80 18.43 8.94
C GLY A 67 1.39 19.00 8.80
N GLY A 68 0.43 18.11 8.54
CA GLY A 68 -0.88 18.50 8.04
C GLY A 68 -0.85 18.92 6.57
N VAL A 69 -2.04 19.07 5.98
CA VAL A 69 -2.20 19.50 4.58
C VAL A 69 -2.34 21.03 4.52
N ALA A 70 -1.58 21.66 3.62
CA ALA A 70 -1.71 23.07 3.27
C ALA A 70 -2.87 23.28 2.28
N PRO A 71 -3.46 24.49 2.22
CA PRO A 71 -4.45 24.83 1.21
C PRO A 71 -3.89 24.63 -0.21
N GLN A 72 -4.73 24.19 -1.14
CA GLN A 72 -4.30 24.01 -2.54
C GLN A 72 -4.03 25.37 -3.20
N PRO A 73 -3.04 25.47 -4.11
CA PRO A 73 -2.81 26.69 -4.89
C PRO A 73 -4.04 27.05 -5.72
N SER A 74 -4.36 28.34 -5.80
CA SER A 74 -5.47 28.83 -6.63
C SER A 74 -5.18 28.69 -8.13
N ASP A 75 -3.90 28.66 -8.53
CA ASP A 75 -3.47 28.47 -9.92
C ASP A 75 -3.31 26.98 -10.24
N PRO A 76 -4.12 26.41 -11.16
CA PRO A 76 -3.99 25.02 -11.61
C PRO A 76 -2.62 24.71 -12.23
N ARG A 77 -1.88 25.72 -12.71
CA ARG A 77 -0.55 25.57 -13.32
C ARG A 77 0.56 25.39 -12.29
N ALA A 78 0.30 25.70 -11.01
CA ALA A 78 1.24 25.38 -9.92
C ALA A 78 1.44 23.87 -9.74
N GLY A 79 0.62 23.06 -10.42
CA GLY A 79 0.67 21.62 -10.47
C GLY A 79 -0.34 21.00 -9.54
N ALA A 80 -1.03 19.97 -10.00
CA ALA A 80 -1.79 19.09 -9.12
C ALA A 80 -0.82 18.37 -8.18
N GLY A 81 -1.10 18.37 -6.88
CA GLY A 81 -0.25 17.71 -5.91
C GLY A 81 -0.74 17.87 -4.47
N LEU A 82 -0.11 17.13 -3.56
CA LEU A 82 -0.32 17.30 -2.14
C LEU A 82 0.71 18.27 -1.57
N PHE A 83 0.24 19.26 -0.82
CA PHE A 83 1.10 20.24 -0.16
C PHE A 83 1.01 20.04 1.36
N LEU A 84 2.15 19.84 2.01
CA LEU A 84 2.27 19.76 3.46
C LEU A 84 2.44 21.16 4.05
N ALA A 85 1.74 21.44 5.14
CA ALA A 85 1.83 22.74 5.80
C ALA A 85 3.18 22.93 6.50
N VAL A 86 3.77 24.12 6.30
CA VAL A 86 4.97 24.57 7.00
C VAL A 86 4.56 25.45 8.18
N HIS A 87 5.11 25.16 9.34
CA HIS A 87 4.89 25.86 10.60
C HIS A 87 6.22 26.40 11.11
N ALA A 88 6.18 27.61 11.69
CA ALA A 88 7.31 28.25 12.37
C ALA A 88 8.67 28.15 11.62
N PRO A 89 8.77 28.58 10.35
CA PRO A 89 10.05 28.60 9.65
C PRO A 89 11.01 29.58 10.33
N GLU A 90 12.24 29.15 10.55
CA GLU A 90 13.32 29.95 11.14
C GLU A 90 13.69 31.15 10.24
N ASP A 91 13.76 30.92 8.92
CA ASP A 91 14.01 31.95 7.92
C ASP A 91 12.92 31.92 6.84
N ARG A 92 12.11 32.98 6.79
CA ARG A 92 11.03 33.15 5.79
C ARG A 92 11.53 33.63 4.42
N SER A 93 12.81 34.01 4.31
CA SER A 93 13.42 34.40 3.04
C SER A 93 13.75 33.20 2.15
N ILE A 94 13.83 32.00 2.71
CA ILE A 94 14.00 30.76 1.94
C ILE A 94 12.66 30.38 1.33
N THR A 95 12.56 30.46 0.01
CA THR A 95 11.31 30.20 -0.73
C THR A 95 11.31 28.89 -1.51
N GLY A 96 12.41 28.14 -1.48
CA GLY A 96 12.55 26.88 -2.19
C GLY A 96 13.74 26.05 -1.75
N GLY A 97 13.73 24.77 -2.11
CA GLY A 97 14.78 23.81 -1.79
C GLY A 97 14.23 22.50 -1.20
N LEU A 98 15.08 21.49 -1.16
CA LEU A 98 14.71 20.16 -0.69
C LEU A 98 14.53 20.17 0.83
N VAL A 99 13.41 19.62 1.29
CA VAL A 99 13.05 19.52 2.71
C VAL A 99 13.24 18.08 3.19
N ARG A 100 14.01 17.93 4.27
CA ARG A 100 14.27 16.65 4.95
C ARG A 100 13.87 16.72 6.41
N VAL A 101 13.53 15.58 6.98
CA VAL A 101 13.28 15.46 8.42
C VAL A 101 14.57 15.74 9.19
N LYS A 102 14.45 16.52 10.26
CA LYS A 102 15.52 16.85 11.20
C LYS A 102 14.96 17.13 12.58
N GLU A 103 15.02 16.14 13.47
CA GLU A 103 14.52 16.23 14.84
C GLU A 103 15.58 16.79 15.81
N LYS A 104 15.19 17.74 16.67
CA LYS A 104 16.09 18.37 17.66
C LYS A 104 16.16 17.52 18.95
N ASP A 105 17.31 17.55 19.61
CA ASP A 105 17.47 17.00 20.97
C ASP A 105 16.49 17.66 21.95
N GLY A 106 15.75 16.87 22.73
CA GLY A 106 15.09 17.34 23.95
C GLY A 106 13.59 17.61 23.89
N ALA A 107 12.90 17.39 22.77
CA ALA A 107 11.44 17.51 22.71
C ALA A 107 10.71 16.24 23.20
N GLY A 108 10.87 15.90 24.49
CA GLY A 108 10.09 14.86 25.18
C GLY A 108 10.44 13.40 24.87
N GLY A 109 10.00 12.47 25.72
CA GLY A 109 10.45 11.07 25.86
C GLY A 109 10.51 10.16 24.61
N SER A 110 10.10 10.63 23.43
CA SER A 110 10.20 9.94 22.12
C SER A 110 11.49 10.27 21.34
N ALA A 111 12.33 11.19 21.86
CA ALA A 111 13.50 11.76 21.16
C ALA A 111 14.48 10.77 20.48
N PRO A 112 14.76 9.54 21.00
CA PRO A 112 15.70 8.65 20.35
C PRO A 112 15.18 8.01 19.05
N LEU A 113 13.91 7.57 19.01
CA LEU A 113 13.36 6.91 17.82
C LEU A 113 13.02 7.91 16.72
N ALA A 114 12.54 9.10 17.09
CA ALA A 114 12.20 10.14 16.12
C ALA A 114 13.39 10.50 15.21
N ARG A 115 14.62 10.40 15.72
CA ARG A 115 15.87 10.65 14.99
C ARG A 115 16.21 9.63 13.93
N LEU A 116 15.64 8.43 13.98
CA LEU A 116 15.81 7.47 12.90
C LEU A 116 15.26 8.02 11.58
N ALA A 117 14.33 8.98 11.65
CA ALA A 117 13.79 9.68 10.48
C ALA A 117 14.73 10.78 9.92
N ASP A 118 15.81 11.16 10.62
CA ASP A 118 16.68 12.25 10.16
C ASP A 118 17.24 11.95 8.75
N GLY A 119 17.09 12.92 7.85
CA GLY A 119 17.58 12.83 6.47
C GLY A 119 16.59 12.28 5.45
N PHE A 120 15.49 11.64 5.88
CA PHE A 120 14.41 11.24 4.97
C PHE A 120 13.69 12.47 4.40
N ARG A 121 13.28 12.38 3.13
CA ARG A 121 12.68 13.48 2.38
C ARG A 121 11.21 13.69 2.76
N LEU A 122 10.79 14.94 2.75
CA LEU A 122 9.39 15.35 2.80
C LEU A 122 8.91 15.89 1.45
N GLY A 123 9.83 16.44 0.65
CA GLY A 123 9.57 16.97 -0.68
C GLY A 123 10.24 18.33 -0.88
N GLU A 124 9.71 19.12 -1.81
CA GLU A 124 10.30 20.41 -2.19
C GLU A 124 9.55 21.57 -1.54
N LEU A 125 10.28 22.50 -0.92
CA LEU A 125 9.72 23.74 -0.41
C LEU A 125 9.25 24.58 -1.59
N VAL A 126 8.03 25.07 -1.51
CA VAL A 126 7.42 25.93 -2.52
C VAL A 126 6.67 27.07 -1.85
N ARG A 127 6.55 28.17 -2.60
CA ARG A 127 5.75 29.32 -2.22
C ARG A 127 4.73 29.60 -3.31
N TYR A 128 3.47 29.72 -2.93
CA TYR A 128 2.38 30.06 -3.84
C TYR A 128 1.34 30.93 -3.14
N GLU A 129 0.42 31.48 -3.92
CA GLU A 129 -0.66 32.32 -3.40
C GLU A 129 -1.97 31.51 -3.33
N VAL A 130 -2.71 31.74 -2.24
CA VAL A 130 -4.08 31.25 -2.05
C VAL A 130 -4.92 32.44 -1.59
N ASP A 131 -5.90 32.83 -2.39
CA ASP A 131 -6.83 33.93 -2.08
C ASP A 131 -6.11 35.23 -1.64
N GLY A 132 -5.02 35.61 -2.33
CA GLY A 132 -4.23 36.80 -1.99
C GLY A 132 -3.22 36.62 -0.85
N VAL A 133 -3.15 35.43 -0.24
CA VAL A 133 -2.24 35.12 0.86
C VAL A 133 -1.10 34.24 0.37
N LEU A 134 0.14 34.68 0.61
CA LEU A 134 1.32 33.88 0.31
C LEU A 134 1.46 32.74 1.33
N VAL A 135 1.40 31.51 0.84
CA VAL A 135 1.56 30.27 1.58
C VAL A 135 2.95 29.69 1.30
N LEU A 136 3.63 29.28 2.36
CA LEU A 136 4.83 28.45 2.29
C LEU A 136 4.43 27.02 2.61
N ALA A 137 4.76 26.08 1.73
CA ALA A 137 4.38 24.67 1.87
C ALA A 137 5.47 23.75 1.33
N VAL A 138 5.40 22.47 1.68
CA VAL A 138 6.24 21.43 1.05
C VAL A 138 5.39 20.68 0.04
N ARG A 139 5.73 20.73 -1.24
CA ARG A 139 5.11 19.86 -2.24
C ARG A 139 5.62 18.45 -2.03
N ALA A 140 4.75 17.56 -1.56
CA ALA A 140 5.09 16.17 -1.32
C ALA A 140 5.44 15.47 -2.64
N GLU A 141 6.52 14.69 -2.63
CA GLU A 141 6.90 13.83 -3.75
C GLU A 141 6.13 12.51 -3.74
N LEU A 142 5.67 12.08 -2.57
CA LEU A 142 4.86 10.88 -2.38
C LEU A 142 3.39 11.17 -2.72
N ASP A 143 2.78 10.30 -3.53
CA ASP A 143 1.33 10.33 -3.76
C ASP A 143 0.60 9.57 -2.65
N TYR A 144 0.16 10.30 -1.62
CA TYR A 144 -0.63 9.73 -0.53
C TYR A 144 -2.05 9.30 -0.96
N GLY A 145 -2.54 9.78 -2.10
CA GLY A 145 -3.83 9.38 -2.66
C GLY A 145 -3.80 8.00 -3.32
N ALA A 146 -2.63 7.58 -3.79
CA ALA A 146 -2.39 6.23 -4.31
C ALA A 146 -2.16 5.17 -3.21
N GLU A 147 -2.20 5.57 -1.93
CA GLU A 147 -1.86 4.76 -0.75
C GLU A 147 -0.46 4.13 -0.84
N PRO A 148 0.56 4.72 -0.17
CA PRO A 148 1.92 4.18 -0.21
C PRO A 148 1.95 2.69 0.16
N TYR A 149 2.56 1.88 -0.70
CA TYR A 149 2.78 0.45 -0.50
C TYR A 149 4.25 0.22 -0.13
N GLU A 150 4.62 -0.96 0.40
CA GLU A 150 6.02 -1.26 0.80
C GLU A 150 6.61 -0.21 1.75
N LEU A 151 6.02 -0.12 2.94
CA LEU A 151 6.50 0.75 4.00
C LEU A 151 7.58 0.05 4.84
N ALA A 152 8.60 0.80 5.22
CA ALA A 152 9.61 0.38 6.18
C ALA A 152 9.37 1.07 7.52
N VAL A 153 9.34 0.30 8.60
CA VAL A 153 9.34 0.84 9.96
C VAL A 153 10.78 0.85 10.46
N LEU A 154 11.27 2.04 10.83
CA LEU A 154 12.66 2.20 11.25
C LEU A 154 12.81 1.77 12.71
N ALA A 155 13.84 0.97 12.98
CA ALA A 155 14.24 0.54 14.30
C ALA A 155 15.74 0.82 14.52
N PRO A 156 16.21 1.03 15.76
CA PRO A 156 17.63 1.13 16.05
C PRO A 156 18.37 -0.13 15.63
N ALA A 157 19.54 0.02 14.98
CA ALA A 157 20.31 -1.10 14.44
C ALA A 157 20.76 -2.09 15.52
N GLU A 158 20.93 -1.62 16.77
CA GLU A 158 21.32 -2.46 17.90
C GLU A 158 20.18 -3.37 18.40
N ARG A 159 18.93 -3.10 18.00
CA ARG A 159 17.73 -3.78 18.50
C ARG A 159 17.17 -4.81 17.53
N ALA A 160 17.47 -4.69 16.25
CA ALA A 160 16.86 -5.52 15.22
C ALA A 160 17.78 -5.69 14.02
N GLU A 161 17.93 -6.94 13.57
CA GLU A 161 18.30 -7.18 12.18
C GLU A 161 17.12 -6.77 11.27
N ALA A 162 17.42 -6.39 10.02
CA ALA A 162 16.40 -6.10 9.04
C ALA A 162 15.45 -7.32 8.92
N GLY A 163 14.16 -7.09 9.17
CA GLY A 163 13.13 -8.11 9.03
C GLY A 163 12.98 -8.59 7.58
N PRO A 164 12.21 -9.66 7.33
CA PRO A 164 11.91 -10.10 5.97
C PRO A 164 11.27 -8.96 5.16
N PRO A 165 11.53 -8.88 3.85
CA PRO A 165 11.04 -7.79 3.00
C PRO A 165 9.50 -7.77 2.90
N LEU A 166 8.84 -8.89 3.16
CA LEU A 166 7.38 -9.00 3.20
C LEU A 166 6.92 -9.42 4.60
N ALA A 167 5.99 -8.66 5.16
CA ALA A 167 5.28 -9.02 6.39
C ALA A 167 4.56 -10.37 6.30
N ARG A 168 4.10 -10.73 5.09
CA ARG A 168 3.39 -11.97 4.78
C ARG A 168 3.87 -12.48 3.44
N ASP A 169 4.73 -13.48 3.49
CA ASP A 169 5.26 -14.10 2.28
C ASP A 169 4.19 -15.06 1.69
N PRO A 170 3.77 -14.89 0.41
CA PRO A 170 2.84 -15.81 -0.25
C PRO A 170 3.34 -17.27 -0.30
N PHE A 171 4.64 -17.52 -0.08
CA PHE A 171 5.24 -18.84 -0.05
C PHE A 171 5.21 -19.51 1.34
N MET A 172 4.69 -18.85 2.39
CA MET A 172 4.42 -19.48 3.69
C MET A 172 3.36 -20.58 3.57
N ALA A 173 3.78 -21.82 3.35
CA ALA A 173 2.90 -22.95 3.06
C ALA A 173 1.86 -23.18 4.16
N GLU A 174 2.21 -22.92 5.43
CA GLU A 174 1.34 -23.03 6.61
C GLU A 174 0.20 -22.02 6.65
N ARG A 175 0.27 -20.97 5.82
CA ARG A 175 -0.80 -19.97 5.66
C ARG A 175 -1.83 -20.35 4.63
N TRP A 176 -1.66 -21.46 3.92
CA TRP A 176 -2.58 -21.88 2.89
C TRP A 176 -3.24 -23.21 3.25
N ILE A 177 -4.56 -23.24 3.21
CA ILE A 177 -5.33 -24.49 3.27
C ILE A 177 -5.85 -24.85 1.89
N THR A 178 -6.07 -26.13 1.64
CA THR A 178 -6.77 -26.58 0.43
C THR A 178 -8.26 -26.67 0.73
N ALA A 179 -9.09 -25.99 -0.05
CA ALA A 179 -10.54 -26.03 0.04
C ALA A 179 -11.15 -26.65 -1.23
N ARG A 180 -12.22 -27.43 -1.07
CA ARG A 180 -13.00 -27.96 -2.20
C ARG A 180 -14.09 -26.98 -2.59
N CYS A 181 -14.26 -26.79 -3.89
CA CYS A 181 -15.40 -26.06 -4.45
C CYS A 181 -16.60 -26.99 -4.54
N ALA A 182 -17.73 -26.59 -3.95
CA ALA A 182 -18.97 -27.36 -3.98
C ALA A 182 -19.79 -27.06 -5.24
N THR A 183 -20.09 -25.77 -5.46
CA THR A 183 -20.98 -25.31 -6.52
C THR A 183 -20.57 -23.91 -6.99
N ALA A 184 -21.15 -23.46 -8.11
CA ALA A 184 -21.27 -22.04 -8.36
C ALA A 184 -22.01 -21.36 -7.19
N GLY A 185 -21.53 -20.20 -6.77
CA GLY A 185 -22.01 -19.52 -5.56
C GLY A 185 -23.36 -18.84 -5.75
N GLU A 186 -23.55 -18.12 -6.86
CA GLU A 186 -24.74 -17.32 -7.15
C GLU A 186 -25.19 -17.58 -8.60
N ALA A 187 -26.51 -17.70 -8.84
CA ALA A 187 -27.07 -18.03 -10.15
C ALA A 187 -27.36 -16.79 -11.03
N SER A 188 -27.00 -15.60 -10.55
CA SER A 188 -27.23 -14.34 -11.25
C SER A 188 -26.33 -14.23 -12.50
N LEU A 189 -26.92 -13.86 -13.63
CA LEU A 189 -26.19 -13.64 -14.88
C LEU A 189 -25.10 -12.58 -14.66
N GLY A 190 -23.86 -12.93 -15.01
CA GLY A 190 -22.70 -12.04 -14.90
C GLY A 190 -22.03 -12.00 -13.53
N ARG A 191 -22.53 -12.72 -12.52
CA ARG A 191 -21.84 -12.89 -11.23
C ARG A 191 -20.91 -14.09 -11.29
N GLU A 192 -19.67 -13.92 -10.86
CA GLU A 192 -18.70 -15.02 -10.78
C GLU A 192 -18.41 -15.36 -9.31
N ALA A 193 -19.03 -16.43 -8.80
CA ALA A 193 -18.89 -16.83 -7.40
C ALA A 193 -18.70 -18.35 -7.22
N ARG A 194 -18.17 -18.73 -6.05
CA ARG A 194 -17.94 -20.12 -5.64
C ARG A 194 -18.37 -20.37 -4.20
N ARG A 195 -18.91 -21.56 -3.94
CA ARG A 195 -19.10 -22.06 -2.57
C ARG A 195 -17.96 -23.01 -2.21
N LEU A 196 -17.34 -22.79 -1.05
CA LEU A 196 -16.27 -23.64 -0.52
C LEU A 196 -16.79 -24.52 0.62
N LEU A 197 -16.30 -25.76 0.67
CA LEU A 197 -16.51 -26.70 1.78
C LEU A 197 -15.47 -26.52 2.90
N SER A 198 -15.16 -25.26 3.20
CA SER A 198 -14.29 -24.84 4.30
C SER A 198 -14.78 -23.49 4.81
N GLY A 199 -14.68 -23.26 6.11
CA GLY A 199 -15.22 -22.06 6.76
C GLY A 199 -14.33 -21.53 7.88
N ALA A 200 -14.91 -20.70 8.75
CA ALA A 200 -14.19 -20.05 9.83
C ALA A 200 -13.48 -21.02 10.78
N ARG A 201 -14.01 -22.23 10.99
CA ARG A 201 -13.35 -23.27 11.81
C ARG A 201 -12.06 -23.80 11.18
N ASP A 202 -11.92 -23.70 9.87
CA ASP A 202 -10.70 -24.04 9.13
C ASP A 202 -9.73 -22.83 9.03
N GLY A 203 -10.11 -21.69 9.61
CA GLY A 203 -9.35 -20.44 9.56
C GLY A 203 -9.61 -19.58 8.32
N VAL A 204 -10.69 -19.85 7.58
CA VAL A 204 -11.13 -19.03 6.44
C VAL A 204 -11.80 -17.76 6.95
N GLU A 205 -11.23 -16.60 6.62
CA GLU A 205 -11.78 -15.29 6.96
C GLU A 205 -12.33 -14.54 5.74
N VAL A 206 -13.22 -13.58 5.98
CA VAL A 206 -13.69 -12.66 4.94
C VAL A 206 -12.50 -11.85 4.41
N GLY A 207 -12.44 -11.70 3.08
CA GLY A 207 -11.36 -11.02 2.36
C GLY A 207 -10.17 -11.93 2.01
N ALA A 208 -10.10 -13.15 2.54
CA ALA A 208 -9.00 -14.07 2.27
C ALA A 208 -8.84 -14.37 0.77
N ALA A 209 -7.59 -14.33 0.28
CA ALA A 209 -7.25 -14.69 -1.09
C ALA A 209 -7.57 -16.16 -1.39
N LEU A 210 -8.13 -16.39 -2.58
CA LEU A 210 -8.18 -17.71 -3.21
C LEU A 210 -7.12 -17.75 -4.30
N CYS A 211 -6.29 -18.79 -4.30
CA CYS A 211 -5.32 -18.98 -5.37
C CYS A 211 -5.30 -20.40 -5.93
N VAL A 212 -4.79 -20.51 -7.16
CA VAL A 212 -4.37 -21.75 -7.80
C VAL A 212 -3.00 -21.51 -8.41
N GLU A 213 -2.04 -22.38 -8.09
CA GLU A 213 -0.66 -22.30 -8.63
C GLU A 213 -0.03 -20.90 -8.46
N GLY A 214 -0.28 -20.25 -7.32
CA GLY A 214 0.24 -18.91 -7.02
C GLY A 214 -0.50 -17.76 -7.72
N ARG A 215 -1.62 -18.02 -8.40
CA ARG A 215 -2.44 -17.01 -9.08
C ARG A 215 -3.70 -16.67 -8.30
N LEU A 216 -4.00 -15.38 -8.12
CA LEU A 216 -5.23 -14.96 -7.46
C LEU A 216 -6.44 -15.23 -8.38
N VAL A 217 -7.38 -16.05 -7.93
CA VAL A 217 -8.61 -16.37 -8.67
C VAL A 217 -9.86 -15.75 -8.04
N GLY A 218 -9.77 -15.26 -6.81
CA GLY A 218 -10.89 -14.63 -6.10
C GLY A 218 -10.56 -14.30 -4.64
N ARG A 219 -11.58 -13.88 -3.91
CA ARG A 219 -11.52 -13.62 -2.46
C ARG A 219 -12.76 -14.14 -1.75
N ILE A 220 -12.62 -14.50 -0.48
CA ILE A 220 -13.74 -14.87 0.37
C ILE A 220 -14.61 -13.63 0.62
N GLU A 221 -15.90 -13.75 0.36
CA GLU A 221 -16.88 -12.68 0.56
C GLU A 221 -17.65 -12.89 1.87
N HIS A 222 -18.04 -14.13 2.16
CA HIS A 222 -18.69 -14.51 3.41
C HIS A 222 -18.06 -15.78 3.95
N SER A 223 -17.83 -15.85 5.26
CA SER A 223 -17.33 -17.05 5.94
C SER A 223 -18.30 -17.46 7.05
N GLY A 224 -18.94 -18.62 6.88
CA GLY A 224 -19.69 -19.31 7.93
C GLY A 224 -18.82 -20.34 8.64
N PRO A 225 -19.33 -21.04 9.67
CA PRO A 225 -18.51 -21.96 10.46
C PRO A 225 -17.85 -23.10 9.66
N TRP A 226 -18.56 -23.61 8.63
CA TRP A 226 -18.18 -24.82 7.87
C TRP A 226 -18.13 -24.61 6.36
N SER A 227 -18.50 -23.43 5.89
CA SER A 227 -18.51 -23.12 4.47
C SER A 227 -18.32 -21.63 4.27
N ALA A 228 -17.82 -21.26 3.10
CA ALA A 228 -17.62 -19.89 2.71
C ALA A 228 -18.16 -19.66 1.29
N SER A 229 -18.52 -18.41 0.99
CA SER A 229 -18.73 -17.96 -0.38
C SER A 229 -17.55 -17.11 -0.81
N ALA A 230 -17.09 -17.32 -2.03
CA ALA A 230 -16.02 -16.56 -2.64
C ALA A 230 -16.53 -15.84 -3.89
N ARG A 231 -16.05 -14.61 -4.05
CA ARG A 231 -16.20 -13.81 -5.26
C ARG A 231 -14.95 -14.02 -6.12
N LEU A 232 -15.11 -14.34 -7.40
CA LEU A 232 -13.99 -14.56 -8.33
C LEU A 232 -13.49 -13.24 -8.92
N ALA A 233 -12.27 -13.26 -9.47
CA ALA A 233 -11.63 -12.08 -10.05
C ALA A 233 -12.41 -11.49 -11.25
N GLY A 234 -13.19 -12.31 -11.96
CA GLY A 234 -14.05 -11.88 -13.07
C GLY A 234 -15.43 -11.40 -12.64
N ASP A 235 -15.73 -11.34 -11.33
CA ASP A 235 -16.99 -10.79 -10.85
C ASP A 235 -16.98 -9.26 -10.95
N PRO A 236 -17.97 -8.61 -11.61
CA PRO A 236 -18.03 -7.15 -11.70
C PRO A 236 -17.99 -6.48 -10.32
N GLY A 237 -17.10 -5.49 -10.18
CA GLY A 237 -16.84 -4.79 -8.94
C GLY A 237 -15.85 -5.50 -7.99
N PHE A 238 -15.29 -6.65 -8.37
CA PHE A 238 -14.14 -7.23 -7.67
C PHE A 238 -12.97 -6.24 -7.73
N ARG A 239 -12.44 -5.86 -6.55
CA ARG A 239 -11.32 -4.93 -6.42
C ARG A 239 -10.02 -5.66 -6.10
N VAL A 240 -8.88 -5.18 -6.55
CA VAL A 240 -7.58 -5.71 -6.09
C VAL A 240 -6.50 -4.64 -6.18
N GLN A 241 -5.66 -4.53 -5.15
CA GLN A 241 -4.43 -3.76 -5.22
C GLN A 241 -3.41 -4.52 -6.07
N ALA A 242 -2.89 -3.87 -7.11
CA ALA A 242 -2.02 -4.53 -8.08
C ALA A 242 -0.69 -3.81 -8.29
N ALA A 243 0.34 -4.59 -8.63
CA ALA A 243 1.62 -4.13 -9.13
C ALA A 243 1.95 -4.82 -10.46
N ALA A 244 2.74 -4.16 -11.28
CA ALA A 244 3.22 -4.66 -12.56
C ALA A 244 4.73 -4.90 -12.51
N ALA A 245 5.17 -6.07 -12.97
CA ALA A 245 6.58 -6.28 -13.31
C ALA A 245 6.81 -5.78 -14.74
N LEU A 246 7.59 -4.71 -14.88
CA LEU A 246 8.00 -4.15 -16.16
C LEU A 246 9.36 -4.74 -16.54
N ALA A 247 9.54 -5.06 -17.82
CA ALA A 247 10.85 -5.52 -18.31
C ALA A 247 11.89 -4.40 -18.16
N GLY A 248 12.97 -4.68 -17.42
CA GLY A 248 14.07 -3.73 -17.18
C GLY A 248 13.97 -2.98 -15.85
N ASP A 249 12.83 -3.00 -15.17
CA ASP A 249 12.71 -2.43 -13.84
C ASP A 249 13.27 -3.39 -12.78
N ALA A 250 13.99 -2.84 -11.80
CA ALA A 250 14.55 -3.62 -10.69
C ALA A 250 13.48 -4.05 -9.67
N ALA A 251 12.33 -3.37 -9.65
CA ALA A 251 11.23 -3.64 -8.73
C ALA A 251 9.87 -3.48 -9.43
N PRO A 252 8.82 -4.22 -9.01
CA PRO A 252 7.47 -4.02 -9.52
C PRO A 252 6.94 -2.61 -9.24
N ARG A 253 6.22 -2.05 -10.21
CA ARG A 253 5.57 -0.75 -10.10
C ARG A 253 4.14 -0.92 -9.61
N ALA A 254 3.74 -0.32 -8.49
CA ALA A 254 2.34 -0.38 -8.10
C ALA A 254 1.47 0.40 -9.09
N LEU A 255 0.34 -0.21 -9.39
CA LEU A 255 -0.71 0.36 -10.21
C LEU A 255 -1.86 0.94 -9.36
N GLY A 256 -1.92 0.58 -8.07
CA GLY A 256 -3.04 0.88 -7.17
C GLY A 256 -4.22 -0.07 -7.36
N GLU A 257 -5.44 0.43 -7.15
CA GLU A 257 -6.66 -0.37 -7.22
C GLU A 257 -7.06 -0.67 -8.68
N LEU A 258 -7.27 -1.94 -8.98
CA LEU A 258 -7.94 -2.44 -10.18
C LEU A 258 -9.36 -2.85 -9.85
N VAL A 259 -10.33 -2.49 -10.70
CA VAL A 259 -11.74 -2.86 -10.52
C VAL A 259 -12.21 -3.71 -11.69
N SER A 260 -12.62 -4.94 -11.41
CA SER A 260 -13.11 -5.88 -12.41
C SER A 260 -14.42 -5.38 -13.04
N LEU A 261 -14.47 -5.43 -14.37
CA LEU A 261 -15.64 -5.15 -15.19
C LEU A 261 -16.30 -6.44 -15.71
N GLY A 262 -15.74 -7.61 -15.38
CA GLY A 262 -16.17 -8.88 -15.91
C GLY A 262 -15.08 -9.60 -16.71
N ARG A 263 -15.52 -10.51 -17.58
CA ARG A 263 -14.70 -11.13 -18.62
C ARG A 263 -15.20 -10.75 -20.00
N ASP A 264 -14.30 -10.73 -20.98
CA ASP A 264 -14.67 -10.63 -22.39
C ASP A 264 -15.12 -11.98 -22.98
N GLY A 265 -15.42 -12.00 -24.28
CA GLY A 265 -15.87 -13.19 -25.00
C GLY A 265 -14.83 -14.32 -25.07
N ASP A 266 -13.54 -13.99 -24.94
CA ASP A 266 -12.43 -14.96 -24.92
C ASP A 266 -12.14 -15.47 -23.49
N GLY A 267 -12.84 -14.92 -22.49
CA GLY A 267 -12.65 -15.24 -21.09
C GLY A 267 -11.52 -14.46 -20.40
N ALA A 268 -10.91 -13.47 -21.05
CA ALA A 268 -9.93 -12.60 -20.42
C ALA A 268 -10.60 -11.68 -19.39
N LEU A 269 -9.90 -11.37 -18.30
CA LEU A 269 -10.40 -10.46 -17.26
C LEU A 269 -10.31 -9.02 -17.77
N LEU A 270 -11.35 -8.22 -17.53
CA LEU A 270 -11.34 -6.80 -17.83
C LEU A 270 -11.25 -6.02 -16.53
N PHE A 271 -10.21 -5.21 -16.37
CA PHE A 271 -10.04 -4.34 -15.20
C PHE A 271 -10.06 -2.87 -15.59
N LEU A 272 -10.90 -2.09 -14.94
CA LEU A 272 -10.80 -0.63 -14.93
C LEU A 272 -9.58 -0.24 -14.09
N TRP A 273 -8.71 0.58 -14.67
CA TRP A 273 -7.53 1.12 -14.02
C TRP A 273 -7.46 2.63 -14.22
N ARG A 274 -7.15 3.37 -13.17
CA ARG A 274 -6.90 4.82 -13.23
C ARG A 274 -5.41 5.04 -13.11
N ASN A 275 -4.75 5.23 -14.25
CA ASN A 275 -3.33 5.49 -14.30
C ASN A 275 -3.02 6.90 -13.81
N ALA A 276 -2.38 6.99 -12.64
CA ALA A 276 -1.76 8.20 -12.10
C ALA A 276 -0.25 8.28 -12.36
N LEU A 277 0.34 7.22 -12.93
CA LEU A 277 1.76 7.08 -13.13
C LEU A 277 2.24 7.87 -14.35
N ASP A 278 3.37 8.54 -14.19
CA ASP A 278 4.11 9.08 -15.32
C ASP A 278 4.78 7.98 -16.14
N ALA A 279 4.85 8.18 -17.46
CA ALA A 279 5.65 7.32 -18.31
C ALA A 279 7.11 7.31 -17.81
N PRO A 280 7.78 6.15 -17.76
CA PRO A 280 9.21 6.09 -17.48
C PRO A 280 9.96 7.01 -18.45
N ALA A 281 11.02 7.66 -17.97
CA ALA A 281 11.90 8.43 -18.83
C ALA A 281 12.51 7.51 -19.91
N GLY A 282 12.30 7.83 -21.19
CA GLY A 282 12.79 7.02 -22.31
C GLY A 282 11.88 5.88 -22.75
N ALA A 283 10.63 5.81 -22.27
CA ALA A 283 9.65 4.89 -22.83
C ALA A 283 9.24 5.33 -24.25
N ASP A 284 9.85 4.72 -25.27
CA ASP A 284 9.54 4.96 -26.69
C ASP A 284 8.16 4.40 -27.09
N ALA A 285 7.64 3.43 -26.34
CA ALA A 285 6.38 2.76 -26.61
C ALA A 285 5.27 3.21 -25.63
N PRO A 286 4.08 3.60 -26.13
CA PRO A 286 2.96 4.03 -25.29
C PRO A 286 2.30 2.88 -24.50
N VAL A 287 2.64 1.63 -24.82
CA VAL A 287 2.08 0.41 -24.25
C VAL A 287 3.17 -0.65 -24.13
N ILE A 288 3.24 -1.33 -22.99
CA ILE A 288 4.23 -2.38 -22.71
C ILE A 288 3.58 -3.67 -22.21
N ALA A 289 4.17 -4.83 -22.51
CA ALA A 289 3.71 -6.09 -21.95
C ALA A 289 4.20 -6.22 -20.50
N VAL A 290 3.30 -6.58 -19.59
CA VAL A 290 3.60 -6.75 -18.15
C VAL A 290 2.96 -8.01 -17.60
N GLU A 291 3.51 -8.52 -16.51
CA GLU A 291 2.81 -9.44 -15.62
C GLU A 291 2.33 -8.68 -14.39
N LEU A 292 1.07 -8.89 -14.05
CA LEU A 292 0.40 -8.26 -12.91
C LEU A 292 0.43 -9.19 -11.70
N PHE A 293 0.64 -8.61 -10.52
CA PHE A 293 0.65 -9.29 -9.23
C PHE A 293 -0.20 -8.54 -8.22
N THR A 294 -0.65 -9.21 -7.16
CA THR A 294 -1.20 -8.53 -5.99
C THR A 294 -0.13 -7.66 -5.34
N ALA A 295 -0.47 -6.40 -5.06
CA ALA A 295 0.37 -5.49 -4.29
C ALA A 295 0.06 -5.62 -2.78
N PRO A 296 1.00 -5.18 -1.92
CA PRO A 296 0.69 -4.98 -0.50
C PRO A 296 -0.44 -3.97 -0.32
N GLY A 297 -1.19 -4.07 0.79
CA GLY A 297 -2.24 -3.12 1.17
C GLY A 297 -3.57 -3.78 1.52
N GLU A 298 -3.78 -5.02 1.06
CA GLU A 298 -4.96 -5.81 1.42
C GLU A 298 -4.67 -6.79 2.55
N ARG A 299 -5.41 -6.65 3.66
CA ARG A 299 -5.19 -7.41 4.89
C ARG A 299 -5.08 -8.92 4.69
N SER A 300 -5.93 -9.54 3.88
CA SER A 300 -6.02 -11.00 3.76
C SER A 300 -5.61 -11.51 2.39
N VAL A 301 -4.85 -10.69 1.65
CA VAL A 301 -4.30 -11.02 0.34
C VAL A 301 -2.79 -10.80 0.41
N PRO A 302 -1.96 -11.86 0.38
CA PRO A 302 -0.53 -11.68 0.33
C PRO A 302 -0.14 -10.99 -0.98
N ALA A 303 0.89 -10.15 -0.94
CA ALA A 303 1.49 -9.58 -2.15
C ALA A 303 2.16 -10.68 -2.98
N GLY A 304 2.32 -10.46 -4.28
CA GLY A 304 3.05 -11.37 -5.18
C GLY A 304 2.22 -12.50 -5.79
N LEU A 305 0.90 -12.59 -5.56
CA LEU A 305 0.05 -13.52 -6.29
C LEU A 305 -0.18 -13.02 -7.71
N ALA A 306 0.12 -13.84 -8.71
CA ALA A 306 -0.04 -13.41 -10.09
C ALA A 306 -1.53 -13.25 -10.46
N LEU A 307 -1.87 -12.14 -11.09
CA LEU A 307 -3.19 -11.87 -11.65
C LEU A 307 -3.28 -12.36 -13.09
N GLY A 308 -2.24 -12.09 -13.88
CA GLY A 308 -2.17 -12.46 -15.30
C GLY A 308 -1.26 -11.53 -16.09
N LYS A 309 -1.28 -11.67 -17.41
CA LYS A 309 -0.48 -10.85 -18.33
C LYS A 309 -1.36 -9.85 -19.06
N CYS A 310 -0.87 -8.64 -19.30
CA CYS A 310 -1.59 -7.65 -20.09
C CYS A 310 -0.67 -6.67 -20.80
N ALA A 311 -1.26 -5.87 -21.68
CA ALA A 311 -0.64 -4.69 -22.24
C ALA A 311 -1.00 -3.47 -21.35
N LEU A 312 0.02 -2.81 -20.80
CA LEU A 312 -0.13 -1.69 -19.88
C LEU A 312 0.11 -0.35 -20.60
N PRO A 313 -0.89 0.52 -20.72
CA PRO A 313 -0.71 1.85 -21.28
C PRO A 313 0.03 2.78 -20.30
N LEU A 314 1.05 3.49 -20.78
CA LEU A 314 1.89 4.38 -19.97
C LEU A 314 1.43 5.84 -19.99
N VAL A 315 0.18 6.08 -20.39
CA VAL A 315 -0.44 7.40 -20.49
C VAL A 315 -1.36 7.62 -19.29
N ARG A 316 -1.29 8.79 -18.64
CA ARG A 316 -2.22 9.15 -17.55
C ARG A 316 -3.67 9.09 -18.03
N GLY A 317 -4.58 8.62 -17.18
CA GLY A 317 -6.00 8.55 -17.51
C GLY A 317 -6.68 7.28 -17.02
N THR A 318 -7.90 7.04 -17.49
CA THR A 318 -8.67 5.84 -17.18
C THR A 318 -8.58 4.86 -18.34
N HIS A 319 -8.21 3.61 -18.03
CA HIS A 319 -7.96 2.55 -19.01
C HIS A 319 -8.71 1.28 -18.64
N VAL A 320 -8.99 0.45 -19.63
CA VAL A 320 -9.46 -0.92 -19.43
C VAL A 320 -8.32 -1.87 -19.78
N LEU A 321 -7.81 -2.57 -18.77
CA LEU A 321 -6.78 -3.59 -18.93
C LEU A 321 -7.44 -4.92 -19.27
N ARG A 322 -7.05 -5.50 -20.39
CA ARG A 322 -7.40 -6.89 -20.75
C ARG A 322 -6.31 -7.81 -20.23
N VAL A 323 -6.64 -8.60 -19.20
CA VAL A 323 -5.70 -9.45 -18.47
C VAL A 323 -5.96 -10.92 -18.80
N GLU A 324 -4.96 -11.56 -19.39
CA GLU A 324 -4.96 -12.98 -19.69
C GLU A 324 -4.54 -13.77 -18.46
N GLN A 325 -5.47 -14.58 -17.96
CA GLN A 325 -5.26 -15.46 -16.83
C GLN A 325 -5.40 -16.92 -17.30
N PRO A 326 -4.35 -17.74 -17.20
CA PRO A 326 -4.39 -19.12 -17.70
C PRO A 326 -5.32 -20.03 -16.88
N ALA A 327 -5.63 -19.66 -15.64
CA ALA A 327 -6.54 -20.40 -14.77
C ALA A 327 -7.94 -19.76 -14.76
N ASP A 328 -8.96 -20.50 -15.17
CA ASP A 328 -10.35 -20.07 -15.02
C ASP A 328 -10.91 -20.51 -13.65
N GLY A 329 -11.10 -19.54 -12.75
CA GLY A 329 -11.72 -19.75 -11.43
C GLY A 329 -13.08 -20.47 -11.49
N ARG A 330 -13.79 -20.37 -12.62
CA ARG A 330 -15.08 -21.00 -12.87
C ARG A 330 -14.97 -22.48 -13.23
N ALA A 331 -13.80 -23.05 -13.46
CA ALA A 331 -13.66 -24.48 -13.73
C ALA A 331 -13.07 -25.27 -12.55
N LEU A 332 -12.72 -24.58 -11.46
CA LEU A 332 -11.94 -25.18 -10.38
C LEU A 332 -12.79 -26.01 -9.41
N SER A 333 -12.34 -27.25 -9.18
CA SER A 333 -12.87 -28.14 -8.13
C SER A 333 -12.16 -28.01 -6.78
N ARG A 334 -10.95 -27.42 -6.79
CA ARG A 334 -10.13 -27.16 -5.60
C ARG A 334 -9.40 -25.83 -5.75
N VAL A 335 -9.21 -25.16 -4.63
CA VAL A 335 -8.46 -23.91 -4.51
C VAL A 335 -7.60 -23.95 -3.25
N ARG A 336 -6.56 -23.13 -3.19
CA ARG A 336 -5.91 -22.78 -1.94
C ARG A 336 -6.52 -21.49 -1.39
N VAL A 337 -6.74 -21.44 -0.09
CA VAL A 337 -7.31 -20.28 0.60
C VAL A 337 -6.30 -19.76 1.62
N TRP A 338 -6.07 -18.45 1.61
CA TRP A 338 -5.22 -17.80 2.59
C TRP A 338 -5.89 -17.85 3.97
N ARG A 339 -5.18 -18.35 4.96
CA ARG A 339 -5.67 -18.52 6.32
C ARG A 339 -5.29 -17.31 7.16
N ALA A 340 -6.22 -16.88 8.01
CA ALA A 340 -5.91 -15.94 9.07
C ALA A 340 -4.71 -16.43 9.90
N ALA A 341 -3.99 -15.48 10.52
CA ALA A 341 -3.02 -15.88 11.53
C ALA A 341 -3.76 -16.64 12.62
N LEU A 342 -3.33 -17.87 12.89
CA LEU A 342 -3.72 -18.49 14.14
C LEU A 342 -3.18 -17.57 15.22
N ALA A 343 -4.07 -16.93 15.99
CA ALA A 343 -3.69 -16.45 17.30
C ALA A 343 -3.11 -17.69 17.98
N ARG A 344 -1.82 -17.66 18.31
CA ARG A 344 -1.30 -18.68 19.22
C ARG A 344 -2.17 -18.57 20.44
N ALA A 345 -2.89 -19.65 20.77
CA ALA A 345 -3.35 -19.82 22.13
C ALA A 345 -2.07 -19.86 22.95
N GLU A 346 -1.70 -18.73 23.55
CA GLU A 346 -0.72 -18.68 24.62
C GLU A 346 -1.32 -19.41 25.82
N GLY A 347 -1.23 -20.73 25.76
CA GLY A 347 -0.99 -21.54 26.95
C GLY A 347 0.52 -21.56 27.17
N GLU A 348 1.06 -20.45 27.67
CA GLU A 348 2.23 -20.55 28.53
C GLU A 348 1.72 -20.99 29.90
N GLU A 349 1.83 -22.30 30.17
CA GLU A 349 2.01 -22.76 31.53
C GLU A 349 3.29 -22.09 32.06
N MET A 350 3.12 -21.08 32.91
CA MET A 350 4.21 -20.62 33.77
C MET A 350 4.54 -21.73 34.77
N PRO A 351 5.80 -22.19 34.87
CA PRO A 351 6.29 -22.88 36.06
C PRO A 351 6.39 -21.94 37.28
#